data_AF-A0A8T7MBY3-F1
#
_entry.id   AF-A0A8T7MBY3-F1
#
_cell.length_a   1.000
_cell.length_b   1.000
_cell.length_c   1.000
_cell.angle_alpha   90.00
_cell.angle_beta   90.00
_cell.angle_gamma   90.00
#
_symmetry.space_group_name_H-M   'P 1'
#
loop_
_entity.id
_entity.type
_entity.pdbx_description
1 polymer ?
#
loop_
_entity_poly.entity_id
_entity_poly.type
_entity_poly.pdbx_seq_one_letter_code
_entity_poly.pdbx_strand_id
1 'polypeptide(L)'
;MTTDSESFNGWFSFQLHDQVSGLLANFGQVRAESSRNLHDTLSGDFKARVDEITGLLKDLGTKRAEETAALRAKLAEDHSNRAQETSDTLNQFSGDRANLRKQLNDDLLADHTRRINEIAGILGNFAGVRLASSQTLREFLSSNRAGRAEEVQKTLSGFQAQLEATSKQLRQELADGSTNRREAVEALLKATDEALKATAAARAEAANTLHSFLSEDSSNRSQAVGDFLKATATARAEATNALQSFLSGDASNRQQSVEEFLRNQGQQRHKTSREQEALRRQEAQQRANETRERLNGYSYQRRTGHAPSTQADTAKSTQEVSPPEKPDPAPVAPPVEPIIAVVEEVITTIVETVEPVETVEPVETAETIVETVRVKESNPPSAEKREKAAVELTELSIFSYLALHPDGLTVSELEQHFGASRSAINQRLKALVENGKVHKNDKNYLAI
;
A
#
# COMPACT_ATOMS: atom_id res chain seq x y z
N MET A 1 146.90 -167.72 -48.48
CA MET A 1 147.85 -166.63 -48.19
C MET A 1 147.03 -165.36 -48.03
N THR A 2 147.00 -164.59 -46.94
CA THR A 2 147.62 -164.57 -45.59
C THR A 2 147.64 -163.07 -45.21
N THR A 3 147.33 -162.58 -44.01
CA THR A 3 146.68 -163.14 -42.81
C THR A 3 146.26 -161.98 -41.90
N ASP A 4 145.50 -162.29 -40.85
CA ASP A 4 144.85 -161.43 -39.85
C ASP A 4 145.73 -160.35 -39.18
N SER A 5 145.13 -159.19 -38.85
CA SER A 5 145.65 -158.28 -37.80
C SER A 5 144.59 -157.32 -37.20
N GLU A 6 143.35 -157.77 -36.93
CA GLU A 6 142.26 -156.92 -36.41
C GLU A 6 141.79 -157.30 -34.99
N SER A 7 142.64 -157.14 -33.95
CA SER A 7 142.22 -157.50 -32.58
C SER A 7 142.94 -156.78 -31.41
N PHE A 8 143.32 -155.50 -31.54
CA PHE A 8 144.02 -154.79 -30.43
C PHE A 8 143.67 -153.31 -30.18
N ASN A 9 142.56 -152.77 -30.71
CA ASN A 9 142.12 -151.38 -30.44
C ASN A 9 140.86 -151.23 -29.57
N GLY A 10 140.22 -152.34 -29.16
CA GLY A 10 138.91 -152.28 -28.48
C GLY A 10 138.93 -151.91 -27.00
N TRP A 11 140.03 -152.13 -26.27
CA TRP A 11 140.02 -152.07 -24.80
C TRP A 11 140.26 -150.66 -24.23
N PHE A 12 141.16 -149.89 -24.83
CA PHE A 12 141.49 -148.53 -24.38
C PHE A 12 140.36 -147.52 -24.61
N SER A 13 139.51 -147.72 -25.61
CA SER A 13 138.40 -146.82 -25.90
C SER A 13 137.33 -146.86 -24.80
N PHE A 14 137.10 -148.02 -24.19
CA PHE A 14 136.02 -148.20 -23.20
C PHE A 14 136.29 -147.42 -21.91
N GLN A 15 137.51 -147.48 -21.37
CA GLN A 15 137.87 -146.78 -20.13
C GLN A 15 137.89 -145.25 -20.31
N LEU A 16 138.30 -144.76 -21.50
CA LEU A 16 138.32 -143.34 -21.82
C LEU A 16 136.90 -142.82 -22.12
N HIS A 17 136.06 -143.63 -22.77
CA HIS A 17 134.63 -143.33 -22.95
C HIS A 17 133.89 -143.24 -21.60
N ASP A 18 134.19 -144.12 -20.64
CA ASP A 18 133.57 -144.10 -19.32
C ASP A 18 133.99 -142.84 -18.50
N GLN A 19 135.27 -142.48 -18.51
CA GLN A 19 135.74 -141.23 -17.90
C GLN A 19 135.14 -139.97 -18.55
N VAL A 20 135.05 -139.92 -19.88
CA VAL A 20 134.42 -138.81 -20.60
C VAL A 20 132.91 -138.77 -20.37
N SER A 21 132.25 -139.93 -20.27
CA SER A 21 130.82 -140.03 -19.93
C SER A 21 130.55 -139.55 -18.50
N GLY A 22 131.40 -139.91 -17.53
CA GLY A 22 131.34 -139.39 -16.16
C GLY A 22 131.57 -137.88 -16.08
N LEU A 23 132.50 -137.34 -16.88
CA LEU A 23 132.71 -135.89 -17.00
C LEU A 23 131.52 -135.17 -17.64
N LEU A 24 130.94 -135.72 -18.71
CA LEU A 24 129.76 -135.16 -19.37
C LEU A 24 128.50 -135.27 -18.49
N ALA A 25 128.35 -136.34 -17.70
CA ALA A 25 127.31 -136.49 -16.70
C ALA A 25 127.47 -135.45 -15.59
N ASN A 26 128.68 -135.26 -15.05
CA ASN A 26 128.97 -134.20 -14.08
C ASN A 26 128.72 -132.80 -14.67
N PHE A 27 129.12 -132.51 -15.92
CA PHE A 27 128.81 -131.24 -16.57
C PHE A 27 127.31 -131.05 -16.80
N GLY A 28 126.59 -132.12 -17.14
CA GLY A 28 125.13 -132.11 -17.25
C GLY A 28 124.45 -131.83 -15.90
N GLN A 29 124.92 -132.47 -14.83
CA GLN A 29 124.43 -132.27 -13.47
C GLN A 29 124.75 -130.86 -12.96
N VAL A 30 126.01 -130.42 -13.02
CA VAL A 30 126.42 -129.07 -12.59
C VAL A 30 125.72 -127.99 -13.41
N ARG A 31 125.46 -128.20 -14.71
CA ARG A 31 124.65 -127.28 -15.53
C ARG A 31 123.17 -127.31 -15.14
N ALA A 32 122.59 -128.47 -14.81
CA ALA A 32 121.22 -128.58 -14.34
C ALA A 32 121.03 -127.95 -12.94
N GLU A 33 121.99 -128.16 -12.03
CA GLU A 33 122.03 -127.53 -10.70
C GLU A 33 122.26 -126.03 -10.80
N SER A 34 123.20 -125.56 -11.64
CA SER A 34 123.38 -124.14 -11.92
C SER A 34 122.13 -123.51 -12.53
N SER A 35 121.45 -124.20 -13.45
CA SER A 35 120.20 -123.73 -14.05
C SER A 35 119.02 -123.73 -13.08
N ARG A 36 118.96 -124.67 -12.13
CA ARG A 36 117.98 -124.66 -11.02
C ARG A 36 118.28 -123.51 -10.07
N ASN A 37 119.51 -123.41 -9.56
CA ASN A 37 119.93 -122.33 -8.67
C ASN A 37 119.69 -120.95 -9.30
N LEU A 38 119.93 -120.78 -10.61
CA LEU A 38 119.62 -119.54 -11.34
C LEU A 38 118.10 -119.30 -11.45
N HIS A 39 117.33 -120.33 -11.81
CA HIS A 39 115.87 -120.24 -11.88
C HIS A 39 115.25 -119.92 -10.53
N ASP A 40 115.70 -120.57 -9.46
CA ASP A 40 115.17 -120.42 -8.11
C ASP A 40 115.60 -119.08 -7.49
N THR A 41 116.81 -118.59 -7.81
CA THR A 41 117.21 -117.20 -7.51
C THR A 41 116.32 -116.20 -8.24
N LEU A 42 116.17 -116.33 -9.57
CA LEU A 42 115.37 -115.39 -10.37
C LEU A 42 113.88 -115.44 -10.03
N SER A 43 113.33 -116.62 -9.73
CA SER A 43 111.95 -116.79 -9.27
C SER A 43 111.76 -116.29 -7.85
N GLY A 44 112.78 -116.38 -7.00
CA GLY A 44 112.81 -115.78 -5.67
C GLY A 44 112.79 -114.25 -5.74
N ASP A 45 113.72 -113.65 -6.50
CA ASP A 45 113.81 -112.20 -6.73
C ASP A 45 112.55 -111.65 -7.41
N PHE A 46 112.01 -112.36 -8.42
CA PHE A 46 110.78 -111.96 -9.09
C PHE A 46 109.59 -112.01 -8.13
N LYS A 47 109.45 -113.09 -7.34
CA LYS A 47 108.39 -113.18 -6.33
C LYS A 47 108.54 -112.10 -5.27
N ALA A 48 109.75 -111.86 -4.74
CA ALA A 48 110.00 -110.81 -3.76
C ALA A 48 109.61 -109.42 -4.29
N ARG A 49 109.93 -109.12 -5.56
CA ARG A 49 109.50 -107.89 -6.24
C ARG A 49 107.98 -107.82 -6.46
N VAL A 50 107.32 -108.94 -6.76
CA VAL A 50 105.85 -108.98 -6.88
C VAL A 50 105.17 -108.77 -5.52
N ASP A 51 105.70 -109.38 -4.46
CA ASP A 51 105.23 -109.20 -3.08
C ASP A 51 105.48 -107.75 -2.60
N GLU A 52 106.63 -107.15 -2.92
CA GLU A 52 106.97 -105.73 -2.69
C GLU A 52 106.02 -104.78 -3.43
N ILE A 53 105.81 -104.97 -4.74
CA ILE A 53 104.88 -104.16 -5.55
C ILE A 53 103.45 -104.31 -5.04
N THR A 54 103.05 -105.51 -4.61
CA THR A 54 101.73 -105.77 -4.01
C THR A 54 101.58 -105.05 -2.67
N GLY A 55 102.64 -105.00 -1.86
CA GLY A 55 102.72 -104.17 -0.66
C GLY A 55 102.55 -102.68 -0.97
N LEU A 56 103.36 -102.13 -1.88
CA LEU A 56 103.30 -100.72 -2.28
C LEU A 56 101.94 -100.33 -2.87
N LEU A 57 101.28 -101.21 -3.64
CA LEU A 57 99.92 -100.97 -4.16
C LEU A 57 98.86 -101.01 -3.05
N LYS A 58 99.03 -101.89 -2.05
CA LYS A 58 98.16 -101.95 -0.87
C LYS A 58 98.31 -100.70 -0.01
N ASP A 59 99.54 -100.26 0.23
CA ASP A 59 99.86 -99.08 1.05
C ASP A 59 99.46 -97.77 0.35
N LEU A 60 99.57 -97.70 -0.99
CA LEU A 60 98.99 -96.62 -1.79
C LEU A 60 97.45 -96.66 -1.72
N GLY A 61 96.86 -97.84 -1.65
CA GLY A 61 95.42 -98.05 -1.47
C GLY A 61 94.90 -97.56 -0.11
N THR A 62 95.58 -97.93 0.99
CA THR A 62 95.22 -97.46 2.35
C THR A 62 95.46 -95.96 2.49
N LYS A 63 96.62 -95.45 2.05
CA LYS A 63 96.90 -94.00 2.08
C LYS A 63 95.86 -93.20 1.29
N ARG A 64 95.43 -93.67 0.11
CA ARG A 64 94.36 -93.02 -0.67
C ARG A 64 92.99 -93.12 0.02
N ALA A 65 92.71 -94.20 0.74
CA ALA A 65 91.51 -94.32 1.55
C ALA A 65 91.52 -93.35 2.75
N GLU A 66 92.66 -93.20 3.42
CA GLU A 66 92.89 -92.24 4.50
C GLU A 66 92.79 -90.79 4.02
N GLU A 67 93.46 -90.43 2.93
CA GLU A 67 93.38 -89.09 2.31
C GLU A 67 91.95 -88.75 1.88
N THR A 68 91.22 -89.69 1.27
CA THR A 68 89.82 -89.46 0.87
C THR A 68 88.85 -89.46 2.06
N ALA A 69 89.15 -90.17 3.15
CA ALA A 69 88.40 -90.06 4.40
C ALA A 69 88.64 -88.71 5.09
N ALA A 70 89.90 -88.24 5.17
CA ALA A 70 90.25 -86.94 5.73
C ALA A 70 89.64 -85.78 4.93
N LEU A 71 89.68 -85.84 3.59
CA LEU A 71 89.01 -84.85 2.74
C LEU A 71 87.48 -84.85 2.90
N ARG A 72 86.85 -86.02 3.11
CA ARG A 72 85.41 -86.11 3.42
C ARG A 72 85.08 -85.56 4.80
N ALA A 73 85.90 -85.85 5.81
CA ALA A 73 85.73 -85.33 7.17
C ALA A 73 85.83 -83.80 7.17
N LYS A 74 86.87 -83.24 6.55
CA LYS A 74 87.01 -81.79 6.40
C LYS A 74 85.86 -81.17 5.61
N LEU A 75 85.41 -81.79 4.51
CA LEU A 75 84.29 -81.26 3.74
C LEU A 75 82.97 -81.27 4.55
N ALA A 76 82.77 -82.27 5.41
CA ALA A 76 81.62 -82.33 6.32
C ALA A 76 81.71 -81.26 7.43
N GLU A 77 82.92 -81.01 7.95
CA GLU A 77 83.20 -79.91 8.89
C GLU A 77 82.97 -78.54 8.24
N ASP A 78 83.52 -78.28 7.06
CA ASP A 78 83.31 -77.06 6.27
C ASP A 78 81.80 -76.84 5.96
N HIS A 79 81.04 -77.91 5.69
CA HIS A 79 79.58 -77.84 5.52
C HIS A 79 78.84 -77.55 6.83
N SER A 80 79.24 -78.16 7.95
CA SER A 80 78.65 -77.91 9.27
C SER A 80 78.87 -76.47 9.72
N ASN A 81 80.08 -75.95 9.54
CA ASN A 81 80.45 -74.59 9.89
C ASN A 81 79.63 -73.58 9.06
N ARG A 82 79.51 -73.78 7.75
CA ARG A 82 78.65 -72.93 6.89
C ARG A 82 77.16 -73.04 7.22
N ALA A 83 76.68 -74.21 7.64
CA ALA A 83 75.30 -74.38 8.10
C ALA A 83 75.04 -73.59 9.40
N GLN A 84 76.03 -73.51 10.29
CA GLN A 84 75.97 -72.67 11.49
C GLN A 84 76.06 -71.17 11.12
N GLU A 85 77.01 -70.74 10.28
CA GLU A 85 77.13 -69.35 9.83
C GLU A 85 75.84 -68.83 9.15
N THR A 86 75.19 -69.67 8.33
CA THR A 86 73.92 -69.33 7.68
C THR A 86 72.71 -69.35 8.63
N SER A 87 72.74 -70.18 9.67
CA SER A 87 71.79 -70.11 10.80
C SER A 87 71.96 -68.81 11.58
N ASP A 88 73.18 -68.48 11.98
CA ASP A 88 73.48 -67.35 12.86
C ASP A 88 73.23 -66.00 12.17
N THR A 89 73.57 -65.88 10.88
CA THR A 89 73.21 -64.70 10.07
C THR A 89 71.69 -64.56 9.83
N LEU A 90 70.96 -65.67 9.68
CA LEU A 90 69.50 -65.64 9.57
C LEU A 90 68.81 -65.29 10.90
N ASN A 91 69.35 -65.76 12.03
CA ASN A 91 68.92 -65.38 13.37
C ASN A 91 69.18 -63.89 13.64
N GLN A 92 70.35 -63.37 13.27
CA GLN A 92 70.68 -61.94 13.35
C GLN A 92 69.70 -61.11 12.51
N PHE A 93 69.50 -61.47 11.23
CA PHE A 93 68.57 -60.76 10.34
C PHE A 93 67.12 -60.78 10.85
N SER A 94 66.69 -61.87 11.50
CA SER A 94 65.40 -61.96 12.18
C SER A 94 65.31 -60.99 13.37
N GLY A 95 66.36 -60.90 14.18
CA GLY A 95 66.48 -59.93 15.28
C GLY A 95 66.47 -58.48 14.80
N ASP A 96 67.29 -58.13 13.80
CA ASP A 96 67.35 -56.80 13.21
C ASP A 96 66.00 -56.39 12.60
N ARG A 97 65.31 -57.32 11.93
CA ARG A 97 63.95 -57.10 11.41
C ARG A 97 62.90 -56.92 12.52
N ALA A 98 63.05 -57.58 13.66
CA ALA A 98 62.18 -57.38 14.82
C ALA A 98 62.42 -56.01 15.47
N ASN A 99 63.69 -55.61 15.63
CA ASN A 99 64.10 -54.31 16.15
C ASN A 99 63.60 -53.16 15.25
N LEU A 100 63.81 -53.26 13.93
CA LEU A 100 63.33 -52.27 12.95
C LEU A 100 61.79 -52.15 12.96
N ARG A 101 61.06 -53.27 13.09
CA ARG A 101 59.60 -53.27 13.24
C ARG A 101 59.14 -52.59 14.52
N LYS A 102 59.84 -52.82 15.63
CA LYS A 102 59.55 -52.14 16.90
C LYS A 102 59.79 -50.64 16.77
N GLN A 103 60.97 -50.24 16.28
CA GLN A 103 61.31 -48.83 16.08
C GLN A 103 60.29 -48.12 15.19
N LEU A 104 59.95 -48.69 14.03
CA LEU A 104 58.96 -48.10 13.12
C LEU A 104 57.58 -47.93 13.76
N ASN A 105 57.18 -48.85 14.65
CA ASN A 105 55.93 -48.77 15.39
C ASN A 105 55.99 -47.71 16.50
N ASP A 106 57.09 -47.63 17.24
CA ASP A 106 57.32 -46.64 18.30
C ASP A 106 57.39 -45.21 17.70
N ASP A 107 58.09 -45.03 16.58
CA ASP A 107 58.17 -43.78 15.81
C ASP A 107 56.79 -43.36 15.25
N LEU A 108 56.01 -44.31 14.72
CA LEU A 108 54.65 -44.07 14.19
C LEU A 108 53.67 -43.68 15.31
N LEU A 109 53.76 -44.30 16.48
CA LEU A 109 52.97 -43.93 17.66
C LEU A 109 53.35 -42.54 18.18
N ALA A 110 54.64 -42.18 18.13
CA ALA A 110 55.10 -40.84 18.49
C ALA A 110 54.56 -39.77 17.53
N ASP A 111 54.61 -40.00 16.21
CA ASP A 111 54.06 -39.07 15.21
C ASP A 111 52.53 -38.94 15.32
N HIS A 112 51.80 -40.04 15.50
CA HIS A 112 50.35 -39.97 15.77
C HIS A 112 50.03 -39.17 17.04
N THR A 113 50.74 -39.41 18.13
CA THR A 113 50.56 -38.68 19.39
C THR A 113 50.86 -37.19 19.22
N ARG A 114 51.92 -36.86 18.48
CA ARG A 114 52.28 -35.49 18.12
C ARG A 114 51.17 -34.80 17.32
N ARG A 115 50.68 -35.43 16.25
CA ARG A 115 49.60 -34.88 15.42
C ARG A 115 48.30 -34.67 16.19
N ILE A 116 47.96 -35.59 17.11
CA ILE A 116 46.78 -35.44 17.99
C ILE A 116 46.93 -34.19 18.87
N ASN A 117 48.12 -33.95 19.45
CA ASN A 117 48.39 -32.76 20.27
C ASN A 117 48.40 -31.47 19.43
N GLU A 118 48.96 -31.48 18.22
CA GLU A 118 48.93 -30.34 17.29
C GLU A 118 47.49 -30.00 16.87
N ILE A 119 46.66 -30.99 16.55
CA ILE A 119 45.22 -30.82 16.26
C ILE A 119 44.47 -30.28 17.48
N ALA A 120 44.72 -30.81 18.67
CA ALA A 120 44.11 -30.32 19.91
C ALA A 120 44.47 -28.85 20.19
N GLY A 121 45.71 -28.44 19.93
CA GLY A 121 46.15 -27.05 20.00
C GLY A 121 45.42 -26.13 18.99
N ILE A 122 45.28 -26.58 17.74
CA ILE A 122 44.53 -25.84 16.71
C ILE A 122 43.05 -25.69 17.10
N LEU A 123 42.41 -26.74 17.61
CA LEU A 123 41.02 -26.70 18.06
C LEU A 123 40.84 -25.81 19.31
N GLY A 124 41.79 -25.82 20.24
CA GLY A 124 41.81 -24.92 21.39
C GLY A 124 41.91 -23.44 20.98
N ASN A 125 42.84 -23.13 20.06
CA ASN A 125 42.98 -21.78 19.49
C ASN A 125 41.70 -21.33 18.76
N PHE A 126 41.09 -22.22 17.96
CA PHE A 126 39.83 -21.93 17.28
C PHE A 126 38.68 -21.67 18.26
N ALA A 127 38.58 -22.46 19.34
CA ALA A 127 37.59 -22.25 20.39
C ALA A 127 37.79 -20.90 21.10
N GLY A 128 39.03 -20.48 21.36
CA GLY A 128 39.37 -19.17 21.91
C GLY A 128 38.99 -18.02 20.99
N VAL A 129 39.35 -18.09 19.70
CA VAL A 129 38.97 -17.09 18.69
C VAL A 129 37.44 -16.98 18.55
N ARG A 130 36.74 -18.11 18.54
CA ARG A 130 35.26 -18.14 18.51
C ARG A 130 34.64 -17.50 19.75
N LEU A 131 35.21 -17.75 20.94
CA LEU A 131 34.73 -17.15 22.19
C LEU A 131 34.92 -15.62 22.17
N ALA A 132 36.13 -15.14 21.84
CA ALA A 132 36.44 -13.71 21.74
C ALA A 132 35.53 -13.00 20.73
N SER A 133 35.37 -13.57 19.51
CA SER A 133 34.46 -13.05 18.50
C SER A 133 33.01 -12.97 19.00
N SER A 134 32.55 -13.96 19.76
CA SER A 134 31.20 -13.95 20.36
C SER A 134 31.03 -12.90 21.48
N GLN A 135 32.10 -12.54 22.19
CA GLN A 135 32.10 -11.47 23.19
C GLN A 135 32.03 -10.10 22.50
N THR A 136 32.91 -9.83 21.53
CA THR A 136 32.89 -8.58 20.74
C THR A 136 31.55 -8.38 20.02
N LEU A 137 30.93 -9.45 19.49
CA LEU A 137 29.59 -9.35 18.89
C LEU A 137 28.51 -9.00 19.93
N ARG A 138 28.56 -9.56 21.14
CA ARG A 138 27.63 -9.21 22.23
C ARG A 138 27.79 -7.77 22.69
N GLU A 139 29.02 -7.29 22.83
CA GLU A 139 29.36 -5.91 23.18
C GLU A 139 28.89 -4.91 22.11
N PHE A 140 29.12 -5.24 20.83
CA PHE A 140 28.62 -4.45 19.72
C PHE A 140 27.08 -4.41 19.69
N LEU A 141 26.40 -5.54 19.90
CA LEU A 141 24.93 -5.60 19.92
C LEU A 141 24.32 -4.91 21.14
N SER A 142 24.94 -4.98 22.33
CA SER A 142 24.45 -4.28 23.52
C SER A 142 24.65 -2.76 23.39
N SER A 143 25.80 -2.32 22.88
CA SER A 143 26.09 -0.92 22.59
C SER A 143 25.11 -0.33 21.56
N ASN A 144 24.88 -1.03 20.44
CA ASN A 144 23.88 -0.62 19.44
C ASN A 144 22.45 -0.60 20.01
N ARG A 145 22.08 -1.53 20.90
CA ARG A 145 20.77 -1.55 21.55
C ARG A 145 20.59 -0.36 22.50
N ALA A 146 21.64 0.02 23.24
CA ALA A 146 21.62 1.20 24.10
C ALA A 146 21.49 2.49 23.28
N GLY A 147 22.32 2.68 22.25
CA GLY A 147 22.26 3.87 21.39
C GLY A 147 20.91 4.03 20.67
N ARG A 148 20.32 2.93 20.19
CA ARG A 148 18.96 2.96 19.60
C ARG A 148 17.87 3.26 20.63
N ALA A 149 18.02 2.81 21.88
CA ALA A 149 17.07 3.15 22.94
C ALA A 149 17.12 4.64 23.28
N GLU A 150 18.31 5.23 23.35
CA GLU A 150 18.52 6.66 23.52
C GLU A 150 17.95 7.48 22.35
N GLU A 151 18.21 7.06 21.10
CA GLU A 151 17.67 7.69 19.89
C GLU A 151 16.13 7.65 19.82
N VAL A 152 15.52 6.51 20.18
CA VAL A 152 14.06 6.38 20.27
C VAL A 152 13.50 7.26 21.40
N GLN A 153 14.12 7.28 22.58
CA GLN A 153 13.69 8.13 23.69
C GLN A 153 13.80 9.62 23.36
N LYS A 154 14.86 10.03 22.65
CA LYS A 154 15.05 11.39 22.13
C LYS A 154 14.01 11.77 21.08
N THR A 155 13.66 10.84 20.20
CA THR A 155 12.63 11.06 19.17
C THR A 155 11.23 11.17 19.79
N LEU A 156 10.90 10.29 20.74
CA LEU A 156 9.62 10.32 21.46
C LEU A 156 9.45 11.60 22.29
N SER A 157 10.48 12.02 23.03
CA SER A 157 10.44 13.27 23.80
C SER A 157 10.38 14.52 22.91
N GLY A 158 11.08 14.53 21.78
CA GLY A 158 10.94 15.58 20.76
C GLY A 158 9.52 15.66 20.17
N PHE A 159 8.93 14.51 19.82
CA PHE A 159 7.55 14.43 19.33
C PHE A 159 6.52 14.88 20.38
N GLN A 160 6.70 14.47 21.65
CA GLN A 160 5.85 14.92 22.76
C GLN A 160 5.93 16.44 22.96
N ALA A 161 7.12 17.04 22.90
CA ALA A 161 7.28 18.49 22.98
C ALA A 161 6.63 19.21 21.78
N GLN A 162 6.70 18.64 20.58
CA GLN A 162 6.02 19.17 19.39
C GLN A 162 4.48 19.08 19.52
N LEU A 163 3.94 17.99 20.06
CA LEU A 163 2.51 17.87 20.36
C LEU A 163 2.05 18.88 21.44
N GLU A 164 2.86 19.13 22.47
CA GLU A 164 2.54 20.14 23.48
C GLU A 164 2.57 21.56 22.90
N ALA A 165 3.57 21.88 22.08
CA ALA A 165 3.69 23.19 21.41
C ALA A 165 2.53 23.44 20.43
N THR A 166 2.21 22.46 19.58
CA THR A 166 1.07 22.55 18.65
C THR A 166 -0.27 22.58 19.39
N SER A 167 -0.44 21.83 20.48
CA SER A 167 -1.65 21.95 21.32
C SER A 167 -1.77 23.30 22.01
N LYS A 168 -0.66 23.96 22.39
CA LYS A 168 -0.67 25.33 22.93
C LYS A 168 -1.06 26.34 21.85
N GLN A 169 -0.47 26.24 20.66
CA GLN A 169 -0.81 27.09 19.52
C GLN A 169 -2.29 26.96 19.14
N LEU A 170 -2.81 25.74 18.97
CA LEU A 170 -4.23 25.52 18.62
C LEU A 170 -5.19 26.06 19.69
N ARG A 171 -4.83 25.97 20.99
CA ARG A 171 -5.65 26.57 22.07
C ARG A 171 -5.64 28.10 22.00
N GLN A 172 -4.51 28.71 21.65
CA GLN A 172 -4.41 30.15 21.44
C GLN A 172 -5.20 30.59 20.20
N GLU A 173 -5.02 29.94 19.05
CA GLU A 173 -5.77 30.25 17.82
C GLU A 173 -7.29 30.09 18.01
N LEU A 174 -7.73 29.10 18.79
CA LEU A 174 -9.14 28.95 19.16
C LEU A 174 -9.64 30.05 20.11
N ALA A 175 -8.81 30.50 21.06
CA ALA A 175 -9.13 31.60 21.97
C ALA A 175 -9.21 32.93 21.21
N ASP A 176 -8.17 33.30 20.47
CA ASP A 176 -8.10 34.52 19.64
C ASP A 176 -9.22 34.52 18.60
N GLY A 177 -9.46 33.38 17.94
CA GLY A 177 -10.59 33.18 17.02
C GLY A 177 -11.95 33.26 17.70
N SER A 178 -12.08 32.97 19.00
CA SER A 178 -13.33 33.19 19.76
C SER A 178 -13.54 34.67 20.10
N THR A 179 -12.49 35.39 20.49
CA THR A 179 -12.50 36.83 20.74
C THR A 179 -12.88 37.61 19.48
N ASN A 180 -12.19 37.35 18.36
CA ASN A 180 -12.46 38.00 17.07
C ASN A 180 -13.91 37.77 16.60
N ARG A 181 -14.49 36.57 16.83
CA ARG A 181 -15.90 36.28 16.53
C ARG A 181 -16.86 37.03 17.46
N ARG A 182 -16.53 37.15 18.75
CA ARG A 182 -17.32 37.92 19.73
C ARG A 182 -17.33 39.41 19.37
N GLU A 183 -16.18 39.98 19.06
CA GLU A 183 -16.04 41.38 18.63
C GLU A 183 -16.79 41.66 17.32
N ALA A 184 -16.71 40.75 16.33
CA ALA A 184 -17.47 40.87 15.08
C ALA A 184 -18.98 40.79 15.30
N VAL A 185 -19.47 39.93 16.21
CA VAL A 185 -20.89 39.87 16.60
C VAL A 185 -21.31 41.14 17.34
N GLU A 186 -20.50 41.67 18.25
CA GLU A 186 -20.79 42.92 18.97
C GLU A 186 -20.83 44.13 18.03
N ALA A 187 -19.93 44.18 17.04
CA ALA A 187 -19.93 45.19 15.99
C ALA A 187 -21.17 45.09 15.08
N LEU A 188 -21.58 43.88 14.69
CA LEU A 188 -22.81 43.64 13.93
C LEU A 188 -24.05 44.07 14.72
N LEU A 189 -24.13 43.73 16.02
CA LEU A 189 -25.24 44.14 16.88
C LEU A 189 -25.33 45.66 16.99
N LYS A 190 -24.22 46.36 17.22
CA LYS A 190 -24.16 47.85 17.22
C LYS A 190 -24.61 48.43 15.88
N ALA A 191 -24.14 47.89 14.76
CA ALA A 191 -24.55 48.34 13.43
C ALA A 191 -26.05 48.11 13.16
N THR A 192 -26.64 46.99 13.63
CA THR A 192 -28.10 46.80 13.54
C THR A 192 -28.87 47.75 14.44
N ASP A 193 -28.35 48.06 15.63
CA ASP A 193 -28.95 49.02 16.56
C ASP A 193 -28.97 50.44 15.98
N GLU A 194 -27.89 50.84 15.32
CA GLU A 194 -27.78 52.12 14.60
C GLU A 194 -28.69 52.17 13.37
N ALA A 195 -28.79 51.07 12.60
CA ALA A 195 -29.72 50.97 11.47
C ALA A 195 -31.20 51.00 11.93
N LEU A 196 -31.53 50.39 13.07
CA LEU A 196 -32.86 50.47 13.68
C LEU A 196 -33.18 51.89 14.16
N LYS A 197 -32.23 52.58 14.80
CA LYS A 197 -32.38 54.00 15.18
C LYS A 197 -32.55 54.90 13.96
N ALA A 198 -31.77 54.69 12.90
CA ALA A 198 -31.88 55.44 11.64
C ALA A 198 -33.23 55.21 10.93
N THR A 199 -33.71 53.97 10.87
CA THR A 199 -35.03 53.66 10.27
C THR A 199 -36.19 54.14 11.15
N ALA A 200 -36.04 54.18 12.48
CA ALA A 200 -37.01 54.83 13.37
C ALA A 200 -37.06 56.35 13.17
N ALA A 201 -35.90 57.01 13.05
CA ALA A 201 -35.82 58.44 12.74
C ALA A 201 -36.43 58.77 11.37
N ALA A 202 -36.09 58.00 10.32
CA ALA A 202 -36.67 58.17 8.99
C ALA A 202 -38.19 57.91 8.97
N ARG A 203 -38.70 56.99 9.78
CA ARG A 203 -40.15 56.80 9.97
C ARG A 203 -40.81 57.98 10.67
N ALA A 204 -40.16 58.60 11.66
CA ALA A 204 -40.66 59.79 12.33
C ALA A 204 -40.67 61.01 11.39
N GLU A 205 -39.63 61.17 10.56
CA GLU A 205 -39.56 62.21 9.53
C GLU A 205 -40.63 62.00 8.43
N ALA A 206 -40.81 60.76 7.96
CA ALA A 206 -41.89 60.40 7.04
C ALA A 206 -43.29 60.62 7.64
N ALA A 207 -43.49 60.33 8.92
CA ALA A 207 -44.74 60.61 9.62
C ALA A 207 -45.00 62.13 9.77
N ASN A 208 -43.95 62.91 10.10
CA ASN A 208 -44.04 64.36 10.23
C ASN A 208 -44.32 65.05 8.89
N THR A 209 -43.65 64.62 7.81
CA THR A 209 -43.87 65.17 6.45
C THR A 209 -45.23 64.75 5.87
N LEU A 210 -45.69 63.54 6.15
CA LEU A 210 -47.05 63.11 5.80
C LEU A 210 -48.11 63.87 6.62
N HIS A 211 -47.84 64.16 7.90
CA HIS A 211 -48.72 64.96 8.73
C HIS A 211 -48.76 66.44 8.29
N SER A 212 -47.63 67.05 7.93
CA SER A 212 -47.59 68.40 7.38
C SER A 212 -48.30 68.48 6.03
N PHE A 213 -48.10 67.48 5.14
CA PHE A 213 -48.80 67.41 3.86
C PHE A 213 -50.32 67.27 4.03
N LEU A 214 -50.79 66.41 4.94
CA LEU A 214 -52.23 66.30 5.26
C LEU A 214 -52.78 67.57 5.92
N SER A 215 -51.99 68.25 6.76
CA SER A 215 -52.36 69.54 7.34
C SER A 215 -52.47 70.62 6.25
N GLU A 216 -51.54 70.66 5.31
CA GLU A 216 -51.52 71.62 4.20
C GLU A 216 -52.64 71.35 3.18
N ASP A 217 -52.87 70.09 2.80
CA ASP A 217 -54.01 69.69 1.95
C ASP A 217 -55.35 69.99 2.64
N SER A 218 -55.50 69.72 3.95
CA SER A 218 -56.72 70.07 4.67
C SER A 218 -56.92 71.59 4.77
N SER A 219 -55.85 72.37 4.98
CA SER A 219 -55.86 73.84 4.94
C SER A 219 -56.27 74.35 3.55
N ASN A 220 -55.60 73.89 2.49
CA ASN A 220 -55.86 74.28 1.11
C ASN A 220 -57.28 73.90 0.66
N ARG A 221 -57.80 72.73 1.08
CA ARG A 221 -59.22 72.36 0.87
C ARG A 221 -60.16 73.26 1.65
N SER A 222 -59.86 73.60 2.91
CA SER A 222 -60.69 74.51 3.71
C SER A 222 -60.73 75.92 3.10
N GLN A 223 -59.60 76.39 2.56
CA GLN A 223 -59.51 77.65 1.83
C GLN A 223 -60.25 77.58 0.50
N ALA A 224 -60.08 76.52 -0.30
CA ALA A 224 -60.80 76.34 -1.56
C ALA A 224 -62.32 76.26 -1.35
N VAL A 225 -62.79 75.59 -0.28
CA VAL A 225 -64.20 75.61 0.13
C VAL A 225 -64.62 77.00 0.59
N GLY A 226 -63.79 77.70 1.38
CA GLY A 226 -64.05 79.07 1.82
C GLY A 226 -64.15 80.07 0.66
N ASP A 227 -63.27 79.97 -0.34
CA ASP A 227 -63.23 80.83 -1.52
C ASP A 227 -64.33 80.44 -2.53
N PHE A 228 -64.69 79.17 -2.64
CA PHE A 228 -65.91 78.74 -3.34
C PHE A 228 -67.19 79.29 -2.67
N LEU A 229 -67.28 79.25 -1.34
CA LEU A 229 -68.40 79.82 -0.59
C LEU A 229 -68.45 81.35 -0.73
N LYS A 230 -67.31 82.05 -0.69
CA LYS A 230 -67.22 83.48 -1.01
C LYS A 230 -67.69 83.75 -2.44
N ALA A 231 -67.16 83.05 -3.43
CA ALA A 231 -67.55 83.23 -4.85
C ALA A 231 -69.05 82.96 -5.05
N THR A 232 -69.60 81.94 -4.39
CA THR A 232 -71.04 81.64 -4.41
C THR A 232 -71.85 82.73 -3.71
N ALA A 233 -71.36 83.30 -2.61
CA ALA A 233 -72.00 84.42 -1.93
C ALA A 233 -71.95 85.72 -2.76
N THR A 234 -70.82 86.02 -3.41
CA THR A 234 -70.66 87.15 -4.34
C THR A 234 -71.57 86.99 -5.55
N ALA A 235 -71.55 85.84 -6.22
CA ALA A 235 -72.45 85.56 -7.35
C ALA A 235 -73.93 85.61 -6.94
N ARG A 236 -74.26 85.20 -5.71
CA ARG A 236 -75.62 85.36 -5.15
C ARG A 236 -75.96 86.83 -4.87
N ALA A 237 -75.01 87.62 -4.37
CA ALA A 237 -75.18 89.06 -4.14
C ALA A 237 -75.35 89.83 -5.47
N GLU A 238 -74.54 89.50 -6.47
CA GLU A 238 -74.64 89.97 -7.85
C GLU A 238 -75.99 89.57 -8.47
N ALA A 239 -76.43 88.32 -8.30
CA ALA A 239 -77.75 87.87 -8.75
C ALA A 239 -78.90 88.60 -8.04
N THR A 240 -78.81 88.89 -6.74
CA THR A 240 -79.80 89.72 -6.04
C THR A 240 -79.75 91.19 -6.49
N ASN A 241 -78.56 91.74 -6.77
CA ASN A 241 -78.42 93.09 -7.30
C ASN A 241 -78.95 93.19 -8.75
N ALA A 242 -78.76 92.15 -9.56
CA ALA A 242 -79.31 92.04 -10.91
C ALA A 242 -80.83 91.82 -10.91
N LEU A 243 -81.36 91.04 -9.96
CA LEU A 243 -82.81 90.96 -9.72
C LEU A 243 -83.38 92.29 -9.23
N GLN A 244 -82.67 93.01 -8.37
CA GLN A 244 -83.11 94.30 -7.84
C GLN A 244 -83.01 95.42 -8.89
N SER A 245 -82.03 95.38 -9.79
CA SER A 245 -81.94 96.29 -10.95
C SER A 245 -82.94 95.93 -12.04
N PHE A 246 -83.24 94.64 -12.26
CA PHE A 246 -84.33 94.20 -13.12
C PHE A 246 -85.70 94.62 -12.57
N LEU A 247 -85.93 94.46 -11.26
CA LEU A 247 -87.18 94.88 -10.60
C LEU A 247 -87.34 96.40 -10.54
N SER A 248 -86.26 97.18 -10.37
CA SER A 248 -86.33 98.65 -10.45
C SER A 248 -86.47 99.13 -11.89
N GLY A 249 -85.87 98.43 -12.86
CA GLY A 249 -86.07 98.65 -14.29
C GLY A 249 -87.49 98.33 -14.75
N ASP A 250 -88.07 97.20 -14.31
CA ASP A 250 -89.46 96.83 -14.58
C ASP A 250 -90.44 97.77 -13.84
N ALA A 251 -90.16 98.18 -12.61
CA ALA A 251 -90.92 99.24 -11.93
C ALA A 251 -90.90 100.56 -12.72
N SER A 252 -89.72 100.99 -13.21
CA SER A 252 -89.55 102.19 -14.03
C SER A 252 -90.26 102.06 -15.38
N ASN A 253 -90.15 100.91 -16.06
CA ASN A 253 -90.83 100.63 -17.33
C ASN A 253 -92.35 100.59 -17.16
N ARG A 254 -92.87 100.02 -16.06
CA ARG A 254 -94.29 100.08 -15.70
C ARG A 254 -94.72 101.51 -15.39
N GLN A 255 -93.89 102.30 -14.72
CA GLN A 255 -94.17 103.71 -14.43
C GLN A 255 -94.22 104.55 -15.73
N GLN A 256 -93.28 104.36 -16.65
CA GLN A 256 -93.32 104.94 -17.99
C GLN A 256 -94.52 104.46 -18.81
N SER A 257 -94.85 103.16 -18.76
CA SER A 257 -96.02 102.59 -19.44
C SER A 257 -97.35 103.14 -18.89
N VAL A 258 -97.42 103.41 -17.58
CA VAL A 258 -98.55 104.11 -16.95
C VAL A 258 -98.59 105.58 -17.37
N GLU A 259 -97.46 106.28 -17.46
CA GLU A 259 -97.40 107.66 -17.98
C GLU A 259 -97.79 107.74 -19.46
N GLU A 260 -97.36 106.78 -20.30
CA GLU A 260 -97.81 106.67 -21.69
C GLU A 260 -99.29 106.34 -21.79
N PHE A 261 -99.81 105.41 -20.98
CA PHE A 261 -101.24 105.08 -20.92
C PHE A 261 -102.07 106.31 -20.52
N LEU A 262 -101.61 107.10 -19.54
CA LEU A 262 -102.25 108.35 -19.14
C LEU A 262 -102.16 109.45 -20.21
N ARG A 263 -101.02 109.59 -20.90
CA ARG A 263 -100.87 110.49 -22.06
C ARG A 263 -101.82 110.07 -23.20
N ASN A 264 -101.88 108.79 -23.52
CA ASN A 264 -102.70 108.25 -24.61
C ASN A 264 -104.20 108.37 -24.28
N GLN A 265 -104.60 108.12 -23.02
CA GLN A 265 -105.97 108.41 -22.56
C GLN A 265 -106.30 109.91 -22.59
N GLY A 266 -105.34 110.79 -22.30
CA GLY A 266 -105.48 112.24 -22.50
C GLY A 266 -105.70 112.62 -23.97
N GLN A 267 -104.93 112.04 -24.90
CA GLN A 267 -105.09 112.27 -26.33
C GLN A 267 -106.42 111.71 -26.88
N GLN A 268 -106.86 110.54 -26.40
CA GLN A 268 -108.20 109.98 -26.68
C GLN A 268 -109.31 110.97 -26.31
N ARG A 269 -109.26 111.55 -25.10
CA ARG A 269 -110.24 112.57 -24.67
C ARG A 269 -110.22 113.83 -25.54
N HIS A 270 -109.06 114.25 -26.03
CA HIS A 270 -108.95 115.41 -26.94
C HIS A 270 -109.41 115.12 -28.38
N LYS A 271 -109.29 113.88 -28.87
CA LYS A 271 -109.92 113.47 -30.15
C LYS A 271 -111.44 113.44 -30.05
N THR A 272 -111.98 112.69 -29.09
CA THR A 272 -113.44 112.55 -28.93
C THR A 272 -114.14 113.89 -28.65
N SER A 273 -113.46 114.80 -27.93
CA SER A 273 -113.96 116.17 -27.72
C SER A 273 -114.07 116.97 -29.03
N ARG A 274 -113.03 116.96 -29.87
CA ARG A 274 -113.03 117.65 -31.18
C ARG A 274 -114.00 117.01 -32.19
N GLU A 275 -114.14 115.69 -32.14
CA GLU A 275 -115.07 114.96 -33.02
C GLU A 275 -116.54 115.23 -32.66
N GLN A 276 -116.89 115.31 -31.36
CA GLN A 276 -118.23 115.74 -30.94
C GLN A 276 -118.53 117.21 -31.29
N GLU A 277 -117.53 118.10 -31.26
CA GLU A 277 -117.71 119.50 -31.65
C GLU A 277 -117.84 119.66 -33.19
N ALA A 278 -117.20 118.79 -33.98
CA ALA A 278 -117.39 118.70 -35.42
C ALA A 278 -118.80 118.19 -35.79
N LEU A 279 -119.26 117.08 -35.20
CA LEU A 279 -120.60 116.55 -35.46
C LEU A 279 -121.71 117.58 -35.21
N ARG A 280 -121.61 118.35 -34.11
CA ARG A 280 -122.59 119.39 -33.78
C ARG A 280 -122.70 120.52 -34.81
N ARG A 281 -121.65 120.77 -35.62
CA ARG A 281 -121.71 121.72 -36.74
C ARG A 281 -122.30 121.08 -38.00
N GLN A 282 -122.09 119.78 -38.22
CA GLN A 282 -122.60 119.05 -39.37
C GLN A 282 -124.10 118.71 -39.24
N GLU A 283 -124.56 118.25 -38.07
CA GLU A 283 -125.99 117.99 -37.80
C GLU A 283 -126.84 119.26 -37.94
N ALA A 284 -126.29 120.43 -37.57
CA ALA A 284 -126.95 121.72 -37.74
C ALA A 284 -127.15 122.11 -39.21
N GLN A 285 -126.29 121.64 -40.12
CA GLN A 285 -126.44 121.85 -41.57
C GLN A 285 -127.34 120.78 -42.22
N GLN A 286 -127.33 119.53 -41.75
CA GLN A 286 -128.17 118.46 -42.30
C GLN A 286 -129.66 118.65 -41.94
N ARG A 287 -129.97 119.13 -40.73
CA ARG A 287 -131.35 119.48 -40.33
C ARG A 287 -131.97 120.65 -41.10
N ALA A 288 -131.19 121.38 -41.91
CA ALA A 288 -131.71 122.39 -42.83
C ALA A 288 -132.15 121.81 -44.19
N ASN A 289 -131.73 120.59 -44.53
CA ASN A 289 -131.98 119.97 -45.85
C ASN A 289 -132.91 118.74 -45.78
N GLU A 290 -132.96 118.00 -44.67
CA GLU A 290 -133.88 116.84 -44.55
C GLU A 290 -135.37 117.21 -44.39
N THR A 291 -135.67 118.51 -44.21
CA THR A 291 -137.01 119.08 -44.44
C THR A 291 -137.47 118.99 -45.90
N ARG A 292 -136.59 118.64 -46.86
CA ARG A 292 -136.89 118.70 -48.29
C ARG A 292 -137.37 117.38 -48.91
N GLU A 293 -136.92 116.22 -48.46
CA GLU A 293 -137.17 114.96 -49.19
C GLU A 293 -137.53 113.78 -48.28
N ARG A 294 -138.79 113.77 -47.84
CA ARG A 294 -139.39 112.71 -47.01
C ARG A 294 -139.92 111.53 -47.85
N LEU A 295 -139.23 111.18 -48.95
CA LEU A 295 -139.65 110.17 -49.94
C LEU A 295 -138.55 109.15 -50.27
N ASN A 296 -138.99 107.89 -50.45
CA ASN A 296 -138.29 106.75 -51.08
C ASN A 296 -137.02 106.20 -50.38
N GLY A 297 -137.07 104.95 -49.85
CA GLY A 297 -135.86 104.25 -49.38
C GLY A 297 -136.01 103.04 -48.43
N TYR A 298 -137.12 102.31 -48.42
CA TYR A 298 -137.39 101.21 -47.44
C TYR A 298 -137.14 99.80 -48.00
N SER A 299 -136.31 98.96 -47.35
CA SER A 299 -136.47 97.47 -47.36
C SER A 299 -135.48 96.69 -46.45
N TYR A 300 -136.00 95.99 -45.43
CA TYR A 300 -135.63 94.63 -44.89
C TYR A 300 -134.14 94.26 -44.53
N GLN A 301 -133.79 93.31 -43.61
CA GLN A 301 -134.56 92.28 -42.88
C GLN A 301 -133.92 91.79 -41.52
N ARG A 302 -134.67 91.90 -40.39
CA ARG A 302 -134.85 91.02 -39.18
C ARG A 302 -133.75 90.08 -38.54
N ARG A 303 -133.76 90.07 -37.17
CA ARG A 303 -133.53 88.95 -36.16
C ARG A 303 -132.07 88.42 -35.97
N THR A 304 -131.56 87.77 -34.89
CA THR A 304 -131.84 87.47 -33.41
C THR A 304 -130.54 86.83 -32.80
N GLY A 305 -130.31 86.53 -31.49
CA GLY A 305 -131.01 86.69 -30.18
C GLY A 305 -130.48 85.71 -29.08
N HIS A 306 -130.61 86.03 -27.77
CA HIS A 306 -130.17 85.28 -26.53
C HIS A 306 -128.62 85.18 -26.28
N ALA A 307 -127.99 85.19 -25.08
CA ALA A 307 -128.30 84.96 -23.63
C ALA A 307 -128.28 83.48 -23.14
N PRO A 308 -127.90 83.12 -21.87
CA PRO A 308 -126.97 83.76 -20.89
C PRO A 308 -126.12 82.79 -19.97
N SER A 309 -125.37 83.36 -19.01
CA SER A 309 -125.14 82.93 -17.57
C SER A 309 -124.29 81.70 -17.11
N THR A 310 -123.42 81.98 -16.09
CA THR A 310 -123.11 81.19 -14.83
C THR A 310 -122.42 79.80 -14.90
N GLN A 311 -121.75 79.21 -13.87
CA GLN A 311 -121.34 79.54 -12.47
C GLN A 311 -120.09 78.65 -12.12
N ALA A 312 -119.03 79.12 -11.42
CA ALA A 312 -118.75 79.10 -9.96
C ALA A 312 -118.27 77.76 -9.31
N ASP A 313 -117.46 77.89 -8.25
CA ASP A 313 -117.17 76.91 -7.16
C ASP A 313 -116.38 75.60 -7.48
N THR A 314 -115.65 74.92 -6.56
CA THR A 314 -115.21 75.19 -5.16
C THR A 314 -113.87 74.46 -4.82
N ALA A 315 -113.33 74.64 -3.61
CA ALA A 315 -112.04 74.11 -3.14
C ALA A 315 -112.09 72.77 -2.36
N LYS A 316 -110.90 72.14 -2.16
CA LYS A 316 -110.47 71.21 -1.07
C LYS A 316 -108.92 71.05 -1.16
N SER A 317 -108.11 70.83 -0.11
CA SER A 317 -108.13 69.91 1.05
C SER A 317 -107.83 68.44 0.64
N THR A 318 -106.93 67.66 1.27
CA THR A 318 -106.04 67.86 2.46
C THR A 318 -104.60 67.34 2.13
N GLN A 319 -103.69 66.75 2.95
CA GLN A 319 -103.65 66.24 4.34
C GLN A 319 -102.22 66.39 4.96
N GLU A 320 -101.78 65.40 5.76
CA GLU A 320 -100.58 65.29 6.64
C GLU A 320 -99.53 64.36 5.97
N VAL A 321 -98.32 64.03 6.49
CA VAL A 321 -97.89 63.55 7.83
C VAL A 321 -96.42 63.91 8.12
N SER A 322 -96.04 64.04 9.41
CA SER A 322 -94.71 64.49 9.90
C SER A 322 -93.99 63.41 10.77
N PRO A 323 -92.86 63.68 11.48
CA PRO A 323 -91.79 62.70 11.76
C PRO A 323 -91.96 61.91 13.08
N PRO A 324 -91.08 60.93 13.34
CA PRO A 324 -89.84 61.18 14.12
C PRO A 324 -88.58 60.67 13.35
N GLU A 325 -87.35 60.50 13.87
CA GLU A 325 -86.82 60.54 15.24
C GLU A 325 -85.30 60.86 15.29
N LYS A 326 -84.81 61.26 16.47
CA LYS A 326 -83.38 61.42 16.89
C LYS A 326 -83.09 60.33 17.96
N PRO A 327 -81.84 59.88 18.25
CA PRO A 327 -80.74 60.79 18.60
C PRO A 327 -79.28 60.30 18.35
N ASP A 328 -78.33 61.20 18.64
CA ASP A 328 -76.94 60.90 19.01
C ASP A 328 -76.85 60.00 20.27
N PRO A 329 -75.77 59.22 20.50
CA PRO A 329 -74.56 59.83 21.08
C PRO A 329 -73.20 59.26 20.61
N ALA A 330 -72.17 60.10 20.74
CA ALA A 330 -70.76 59.68 20.86
C ALA A 330 -70.44 59.31 22.34
N PRO A 331 -69.21 58.94 22.75
CA PRO A 331 -67.97 58.70 21.99
C PRO A 331 -67.34 57.32 22.29
N VAL A 332 -66.09 57.10 21.87
CA VAL A 332 -64.94 56.62 22.70
C VAL A 332 -63.72 56.40 21.79
N ALA A 333 -62.52 56.71 22.30
CA ALA A 333 -61.23 56.60 21.60
C ALA A 333 -60.47 55.30 22.03
N PRO A 334 -59.24 55.02 21.54
CA PRO A 334 -58.68 53.65 21.46
C PRO A 334 -57.94 53.26 22.78
N PRO A 335 -57.19 52.14 22.83
CA PRO A 335 -55.80 52.12 22.31
C PRO A 335 -55.30 50.71 21.83
N VAL A 336 -53.99 50.59 21.53
CA VAL A 336 -53.05 49.49 21.95
C VAL A 336 -53.39 48.02 21.57
N GLU A 337 -52.49 47.15 21.06
CA GLU A 337 -51.08 47.20 20.62
C GLU A 337 -50.77 45.97 19.73
N PRO A 338 -49.66 45.92 18.97
CA PRO A 338 -49.18 44.68 18.36
C PRO A 338 -48.49 43.78 19.41
N ILE A 339 -48.80 42.48 19.42
CA ILE A 339 -48.13 41.53 20.33
C ILE A 339 -46.68 41.31 19.88
N ILE A 340 -45.74 41.88 20.64
CA ILE A 340 -44.33 41.48 20.68
C ILE A 340 -44.02 41.04 22.11
N ALA A 341 -43.70 39.76 22.27
CA ALA A 341 -43.08 39.17 23.46
C ALA A 341 -42.02 38.17 22.92
N VAL A 342 -40.72 38.35 23.19
CA VAL A 342 -40.03 38.03 24.45
C VAL A 342 -40.06 36.51 24.67
N VAL A 343 -38.99 35.72 24.42
CA VAL A 343 -37.55 35.77 24.83
C VAL A 343 -37.35 35.31 26.28
N GLU A 344 -36.38 34.39 26.48
CA GLU A 344 -35.99 33.73 27.75
C GLU A 344 -37.13 32.88 28.38
N GLU A 345 -36.91 31.70 28.96
CA GLU A 345 -35.83 31.20 29.83
C GLU A 345 -35.18 29.89 29.31
N VAL A 346 -33.85 29.71 29.32
CA VAL A 346 -32.90 29.42 30.43
C VAL A 346 -32.69 27.92 30.69
N ILE A 347 -31.39 27.57 30.72
CA ILE A 347 -30.80 26.25 30.96
C ILE A 347 -31.03 25.80 32.41
N THR A 348 -31.47 24.56 32.65
CA THR A 348 -30.85 23.60 33.60
C THR A 348 -31.68 22.32 33.78
N THR A 349 -31.04 21.16 33.68
CA THR A 349 -31.29 19.97 34.53
C THR A 349 -30.26 18.86 34.26
N ILE A 350 -29.68 18.31 35.34
CA ILE A 350 -29.28 16.88 35.52
C ILE A 350 -28.41 16.26 34.39
N VAL A 351 -27.14 15.88 34.53
CA VAL A 351 -26.29 15.58 35.72
C VAL A 351 -26.95 14.61 36.70
N GLU A 352 -26.76 13.29 36.51
CA GLU A 352 -26.45 12.30 37.56
C GLU A 352 -26.58 10.85 37.02
N THR A 353 -25.44 10.14 36.91
CA THR A 353 -25.28 8.71 37.26
C THR A 353 -23.82 8.30 37.04
N VAL A 354 -23.09 8.15 38.14
CA VAL A 354 -21.81 7.43 38.19
C VAL A 354 -21.93 6.46 39.36
N GLU A 355 -21.80 5.16 39.08
CA GLU A 355 -21.53 4.16 40.13
C GLU A 355 -20.21 3.42 39.80
N PRO A 356 -19.37 3.11 40.81
CA PRO A 356 -18.03 2.56 40.58
C PRO A 356 -17.96 1.05 40.84
N VAL A 357 -17.26 0.30 39.97
CA VAL A 357 -16.93 -1.12 40.22
C VAL A 357 -15.46 -1.41 39.89
N GLU A 358 -14.72 -1.67 40.97
CA GLU A 358 -13.57 -2.58 41.15
C GLU A 358 -12.39 -2.62 40.16
N THR A 359 -11.20 -2.52 40.76
CA THR A 359 -9.89 -2.88 40.21
C THR A 359 -9.77 -4.37 39.92
N VAL A 360 -9.23 -4.72 38.74
CA VAL A 360 -8.71 -6.07 38.43
C VAL A 360 -7.32 -5.93 37.79
N GLU A 361 -6.44 -6.91 38.05
CA GLU A 361 -5.02 -6.89 37.70
C GLU A 361 -4.75 -7.11 36.18
N PRO A 362 -3.60 -6.63 35.65
CA PRO A 362 -3.23 -6.82 34.26
C PRO A 362 -2.74 -8.25 33.99
N VAL A 363 -3.45 -8.98 33.13
CA VAL A 363 -3.00 -10.27 32.59
C VAL A 363 -2.31 -10.07 31.24
N GLU A 364 -1.05 -10.49 31.14
CA GLU A 364 -0.37 -10.64 29.85
C GLU A 364 -0.97 -11.82 29.07
N THR A 365 -1.33 -11.64 27.79
CA THR A 365 -0.89 -12.54 26.70
C THR A 365 -1.27 -12.03 25.31
N ALA A 366 -0.65 -12.65 24.31
CA ALA A 366 -0.72 -12.33 22.88
C ALA A 366 -2.14 -12.35 22.27
N GLU A 367 -2.36 -11.50 21.26
CA GLU A 367 -2.33 -11.92 19.84
C GLU A 367 -2.30 -10.70 18.90
N THR A 368 -1.54 -10.78 17.81
CA THR A 368 -1.56 -9.76 16.73
C THR A 368 -1.79 -10.44 15.39
N ILE A 369 -3.06 -10.65 15.07
CA ILE A 369 -3.50 -11.12 13.75
C ILE A 369 -3.29 -9.98 12.75
N VAL A 370 -2.34 -10.12 11.83
CA VAL A 370 -2.10 -9.12 10.78
C VAL A 370 -3.08 -9.39 9.62
N GLU A 371 -4.22 -8.71 9.65
CA GLU A 371 -5.23 -8.80 8.60
C GLU A 371 -4.75 -8.19 7.28
N THR A 372 -4.85 -8.95 6.18
CA THR A 372 -4.32 -8.56 4.87
C THR A 372 -5.23 -7.57 4.14
N VAL A 373 -4.96 -6.27 4.28
CA VAL A 373 -5.65 -5.22 3.51
C VAL A 373 -5.34 -5.35 2.01
N ARG A 374 -6.35 -5.72 1.22
CA ARG A 374 -6.25 -6.08 -0.20
C ARG A 374 -6.59 -4.89 -1.11
N VAL A 375 -5.59 -4.07 -1.45
CA VAL A 375 -5.78 -2.95 -2.41
C VAL A 375 -5.62 -3.43 -3.85
N LYS A 376 -6.52 -2.98 -4.74
CA LYS A 376 -6.47 -3.24 -6.18
C LYS A 376 -5.68 -2.17 -6.95
N GLU A 377 -4.60 -2.62 -7.58
CA GLU A 377 -4.48 -2.63 -9.06
C GLU A 377 -4.80 -1.32 -9.82
N SER A 378 -3.76 -0.58 -10.22
CA SER A 378 -3.82 0.34 -11.38
C SER A 378 -2.46 0.52 -12.08
N ASN A 379 -2.37 0.04 -13.32
CA ASN A 379 -1.34 0.28 -14.36
C ASN A 379 0.17 -0.03 -14.07
N PRO A 380 0.88 -0.73 -14.99
CA PRO A 380 2.29 -1.03 -14.85
C PRO A 380 3.21 0.04 -15.48
N PRO A 381 4.21 0.57 -14.77
CA PRO A 381 5.39 1.18 -15.40
C PRO A 381 6.38 0.11 -15.88
N SER A 382 7.12 0.46 -16.93
CA SER A 382 8.40 -0.04 -17.47
C SER A 382 9.03 -1.36 -16.97
N ALA A 383 9.73 -2.04 -17.89
CA ALA A 383 10.46 -3.28 -17.63
C ALA A 383 11.73 -3.08 -16.76
N GLU A 384 11.55 -2.85 -15.46
CA GLU A 384 12.67 -2.86 -14.53
C GLU A 384 13.24 -4.28 -14.32
N LYS A 385 14.57 -4.30 -14.29
CA LYS A 385 15.42 -5.48 -14.29
C LYS A 385 15.28 -6.22 -12.95
N ARG A 386 14.30 -7.11 -12.83
CA ARG A 386 14.13 -8.02 -11.68
C ARG A 386 15.37 -8.90 -11.50
N GLU A 387 16.31 -8.39 -10.72
CA GLU A 387 17.42 -9.14 -10.14
C GLU A 387 16.83 -10.17 -9.17
N LYS A 388 16.46 -11.33 -9.71
CA LYS A 388 16.04 -12.48 -8.91
C LYS A 388 17.19 -12.79 -7.96
N ALA A 389 16.94 -12.64 -6.66
CA ALA A 389 17.86 -13.10 -5.63
C ALA A 389 18.22 -14.57 -5.93
N ALA A 390 19.49 -14.81 -6.28
CA ALA A 390 19.95 -16.13 -6.67
C ALA A 390 20.01 -17.01 -5.43
N VAL A 391 18.94 -17.76 -5.18
CA VAL A 391 18.89 -18.77 -4.10
C VAL A 391 20.05 -19.73 -4.34
N GLU A 392 21.02 -19.75 -3.43
CA GLU A 392 22.25 -20.50 -3.64
C GLU A 392 21.94 -22.00 -3.71
N LEU A 393 22.15 -22.58 -4.89
CA LEU A 393 21.89 -23.99 -5.19
C LEU A 393 22.97 -24.88 -4.54
N THR A 394 22.83 -25.08 -3.23
CA THR A 394 23.67 -25.97 -2.44
C THR A 394 23.27 -27.44 -2.62
N GLU A 395 24.22 -28.34 -2.39
CA GLU A 395 23.95 -29.78 -2.42
C GLU A 395 23.05 -30.23 -1.27
N LEU A 396 23.08 -29.48 -0.15
CA LEU A 396 22.19 -29.69 1.00
C LEU A 396 20.73 -29.36 0.67
N SER A 397 20.43 -28.27 -0.05
CA SER A 397 19.03 -27.95 -0.40
C SER A 397 18.44 -28.95 -1.40
N ILE A 398 19.20 -29.37 -2.42
CA ILE A 398 18.77 -30.44 -3.34
C ILE A 398 18.53 -31.76 -2.59
N PHE A 399 19.49 -32.20 -1.77
CA PHE A 399 19.35 -33.45 -1.00
C PHE A 399 18.15 -33.41 -0.03
N SER A 400 17.95 -32.29 0.67
CA SER A 400 16.83 -32.13 1.61
C SER A 400 15.48 -32.15 0.90
N TYR A 401 15.39 -31.62 -0.32
CA TYR A 401 14.18 -31.68 -1.13
C TYR A 401 13.93 -33.08 -1.70
N LEU A 402 14.98 -33.79 -2.15
CA LEU A 402 14.89 -35.20 -2.58
C LEU A 402 14.45 -36.13 -1.43
N ALA A 403 14.89 -35.87 -0.20
CA ALA A 403 14.50 -36.64 0.98
C ALA A 403 12.99 -36.52 1.35
N LEU A 404 12.29 -35.53 0.79
CA LEU A 404 10.83 -35.38 0.93
C LEU A 404 10.03 -36.10 -0.18
N HIS A 405 10.70 -36.67 -1.19
CA HIS A 405 10.09 -37.26 -2.39
C HIS A 405 10.58 -38.71 -2.58
N PRO A 406 9.98 -39.70 -1.88
CA PRO A 406 10.49 -41.08 -1.85
C PRO A 406 10.41 -41.81 -3.20
N ASP A 407 9.51 -41.42 -4.10
CA ASP A 407 9.43 -41.93 -5.48
C ASP A 407 10.52 -41.34 -6.41
N GLY A 408 11.29 -40.39 -5.88
CA GLY A 408 12.30 -39.60 -6.58
C GLY A 408 11.72 -38.44 -7.40
N LEU A 409 12.63 -37.59 -7.88
CA LEU A 409 12.30 -36.46 -8.75
C LEU A 409 13.13 -36.48 -10.04
N THR A 410 12.53 -36.00 -11.13
CA THR A 410 13.24 -35.73 -12.38
C THR A 410 13.98 -34.39 -12.31
N VAL A 411 14.99 -34.23 -13.17
CA VAL A 411 15.74 -32.96 -13.27
C VAL A 411 14.84 -31.77 -13.65
N SER A 412 13.72 -32.01 -14.34
CA SER A 412 12.79 -30.94 -14.74
C SER A 412 11.93 -30.43 -13.59
N GLU A 413 11.54 -31.29 -12.65
CA GLU A 413 10.83 -30.86 -11.44
C GLU A 413 11.77 -30.10 -10.49
N LEU A 414 13.05 -30.52 -10.41
CA LEU A 414 14.09 -29.80 -9.68
C LEU A 414 14.39 -28.42 -10.32
N GLU A 415 14.43 -28.33 -11.65
CA GLU A 415 14.58 -27.07 -12.40
C GLU A 415 13.39 -26.12 -12.17
N GLN A 416 12.17 -26.66 -12.12
CA GLN A 416 10.97 -25.89 -11.76
C GLN A 416 10.97 -25.43 -10.30
N HIS A 417 11.40 -26.27 -9.35
CA HIS A 417 11.39 -25.93 -7.92
C HIS A 417 12.48 -24.90 -7.55
N PHE A 418 13.73 -25.15 -7.95
CA PHE A 418 14.86 -24.28 -7.58
C PHE A 418 15.05 -23.08 -8.51
N GLY A 419 14.42 -23.07 -9.69
CA GLY A 419 14.59 -22.01 -10.70
C GLY A 419 16.01 -21.90 -11.27
N ALA A 420 16.85 -22.90 -11.04
CA ALA A 420 18.24 -22.97 -11.47
C ALA A 420 18.39 -23.84 -12.73
N SER A 421 19.31 -23.48 -13.62
CA SER A 421 19.45 -24.17 -14.91
C SER A 421 19.76 -25.67 -14.75
N ARG A 422 19.21 -26.48 -15.66
CA ARG A 422 19.44 -27.92 -15.78
C ARG A 422 20.90 -28.34 -15.68
N SER A 423 21.83 -27.53 -16.20
CA SER A 423 23.27 -27.80 -16.13
C SER A 423 23.82 -27.71 -14.70
N ALA A 424 23.42 -26.70 -13.94
CA ALA A 424 23.85 -26.54 -12.55
C ALA A 424 23.27 -27.65 -11.66
N ILE A 425 21.99 -27.99 -11.85
CA ILE A 425 21.33 -29.08 -11.13
C ILE A 425 22.00 -30.43 -11.46
N ASN A 426 22.27 -30.72 -12.73
CA ASN A 426 22.99 -31.94 -13.14
C ASN A 426 24.39 -32.06 -12.50
N GLN A 427 25.14 -30.95 -12.36
CA GLN A 427 26.44 -30.96 -11.70
C GLN A 427 26.33 -31.31 -10.22
N ARG A 428 25.37 -30.72 -9.49
CA ARG A 428 25.14 -31.03 -8.07
C ARG A 428 24.58 -32.43 -7.84
N LEU A 429 23.66 -32.89 -8.69
CA LEU A 429 23.17 -34.27 -8.67
C LEU A 429 24.29 -35.28 -8.92
N LYS A 430 25.21 -35.00 -9.86
CA LYS A 430 26.38 -35.85 -10.11
C LYS A 430 27.26 -35.96 -8.85
N ALA A 431 27.57 -34.84 -8.19
CA ALA A 431 28.32 -34.85 -6.93
C ALA A 431 27.58 -35.61 -5.81
N LEU A 432 26.25 -35.49 -5.70
CA LEU A 432 25.46 -36.24 -4.71
C LEU A 432 25.43 -37.75 -4.99
N VAL A 433 25.41 -38.17 -6.26
CA VAL A 433 25.52 -39.58 -6.68
C VAL A 433 26.94 -40.12 -6.43
N GLU A 434 27.98 -39.35 -6.76
CA GLU A 434 29.38 -39.74 -6.52
C GLU A 434 29.72 -39.84 -5.03
N ASN A 435 29.07 -39.02 -4.19
CA ASN A 435 29.13 -39.12 -2.73
C ASN A 435 28.21 -40.19 -2.11
N GLY A 436 27.50 -40.99 -2.93
CA GLY A 436 26.62 -42.07 -2.45
C GLY A 436 25.38 -41.62 -1.66
N LYS A 437 24.99 -40.34 -1.76
CA LYS A 437 23.81 -39.78 -1.07
C LYS A 437 22.53 -39.81 -1.90
N VAL A 438 22.66 -39.97 -3.22
CA VAL A 438 21.54 -39.99 -4.15
C VAL A 438 21.70 -41.18 -5.09
N HIS A 439 20.65 -41.98 -5.21
CA HIS A 439 20.55 -43.00 -6.24
C HIS A 439 19.91 -42.40 -7.50
N LYS A 440 20.27 -42.92 -8.68
CA LYS A 440 19.64 -42.55 -9.94
C LYS A 440 18.96 -43.77 -10.56
N ASN A 441 17.64 -43.74 -10.64
CA ASN A 441 16.82 -44.77 -11.26
C ASN A 441 16.17 -44.21 -12.53
N ASP A 442 16.63 -44.67 -13.71
CA ASP A 442 16.29 -44.14 -15.04
C ASP A 442 16.38 -42.60 -15.18
N LYS A 443 15.28 -41.90 -14.93
CA LYS A 443 15.11 -40.44 -15.04
C LYS A 443 14.96 -39.76 -13.67
N ASN A 444 14.69 -40.53 -12.63
CA ASN A 444 14.44 -40.07 -11.27
C ASN A 444 15.73 -40.14 -10.45
N TYR A 445 15.87 -39.19 -9.54
CA TYR A 445 16.90 -39.14 -8.51
C TYR A 445 16.22 -39.31 -7.16
N LEU A 446 16.76 -40.19 -6.31
CA LEU A 446 16.20 -40.58 -5.01
C LEU A 446 17.25 -40.34 -3.93
N ALA A 447 16.88 -39.82 -2.76
CA ALA A 447 17.78 -39.80 -1.61
C ALA A 447 18.03 -41.24 -1.09
N ILE A 448 19.21 -41.47 -0.50
CA ILE A 448 19.59 -42.70 0.22
C ILE A 448 19.82 -42.37 1.69
#